data_AF-A0ABC9YEB2-F1
#
_entry.id   AF-A0ABC9YEB2-F1
#
_cell.length_a   1.000
_cell.length_b   1.000
_cell.length_c   1.000
_cell.angle_alpha   90.00
_cell.angle_beta   90.00
_cell.angle_gamma   90.00
#
_symmetry.space_group_name_H-M   'P 1'
#
loop_
_entity.id
_entity.type
_entity.pdbx_description
1 polymer ?
#
loop_
_entity_poly.entity_id
_entity_poly.type
_entity_poly.pdbx_seq_one_letter_code
_entity_poly.pdbx_strand_id
1 'polypeptide(L)'
;MEEIEQLSTLPSVLEDLSVVVFLRVEEQQVPITATKVQRQQYCTSRDSLIPIHKLIRQLEGQGVISRTHSPFNSPIWPVRKSNGEWRLTVDYHGLNEVAPPMSAAVSDMLELQYELESKAAKWYVTADIANAFFSIPLAAECRPQFAFTWRVITWNRLPQGWKHSPTICHGLIQTALEQGE
;
A
#
# COMPACT_ATOMS: atom_id res chain seq x y z
N MET A 1 -6.35 36.16 3.66
CA MET A 1 -6.77 35.21 2.61
C MET A 1 -5.60 35.14 1.65
N GLU A 2 -4.56 34.40 2.06
CA GLU A 2 -3.33 34.29 1.30
C GLU A 2 -3.49 33.15 0.30
N GLU A 3 -3.30 33.48 -0.97
CA GLU A 3 -3.24 32.58 -2.10
C GLU A 3 -2.13 31.56 -1.87
N ILE A 4 -2.52 30.30 -1.65
CA ILE A 4 -1.62 29.16 -1.79
C ILE A 4 -1.35 29.04 -3.29
N GLU A 5 -0.30 29.70 -3.78
CA GLU A 5 0.22 29.44 -5.13
C GLU A 5 0.68 27.98 -5.18
N GLN A 6 -0.14 27.14 -5.81
CA GLN A 6 0.26 25.78 -6.15
C GLN A 6 1.37 25.87 -7.20
N LEU A 7 2.61 25.62 -6.78
CA LEU A 7 3.74 25.46 -7.68
C LEU A 7 3.49 24.25 -8.57
N SER A 8 2.97 24.52 -9.77
CA SER A 8 2.78 23.63 -10.92
C SER A 8 2.07 22.32 -10.61
N THR A 9 0.84 22.21 -11.13
CA THR A 9 0.10 20.96 -11.29
C THR A 9 0.95 19.94 -12.06
N LEU A 10 1.74 19.13 -11.35
CA LEU A 10 2.19 17.85 -11.87
C LEU A 10 0.91 17.05 -12.12
N PRO A 11 0.69 16.54 -13.34
CA PRO A 11 -0.58 15.94 -13.68
C PRO A 11 -0.83 14.79 -12.72
N SER A 12 -2.04 14.71 -12.17
CA SER A 12 -2.49 13.67 -11.25
C SER A 12 -2.62 12.32 -11.97
N VAL A 13 -1.49 11.83 -12.47
CA VAL A 13 -1.33 10.59 -13.20
C VAL A 13 -0.91 9.54 -12.17
N LEU A 14 -1.88 8.87 -11.57
CA LEU A 14 -1.63 7.48 -11.23
C LEU A 14 -1.93 6.68 -12.50
N GLU A 15 -1.00 6.52 -13.44
CA GLU A 15 -1.21 5.63 -14.60
C GLU A 15 0.04 5.21 -15.40
N ASP A 16 1.25 5.53 -14.96
CA ASP A 16 2.40 4.79 -15.49
C ASP A 16 3.06 4.05 -14.32
N LEU A 17 2.84 2.74 -14.28
CA LEU A 17 3.66 1.83 -13.49
C LEU A 17 5.13 1.84 -13.95
N SER A 18 5.55 2.76 -14.84
CA SER A 18 6.84 2.75 -15.50
C SER A 18 8.02 2.92 -14.55
N VAL A 19 7.83 3.42 -13.33
CA VAL A 19 8.85 3.34 -12.28
C VAL A 19 8.21 3.22 -10.90
N VAL A 20 8.01 1.99 -10.40
CA VAL A 20 7.91 1.81 -8.94
C VAL A 20 9.29 2.11 -8.38
N VAL A 21 9.45 3.29 -7.78
CA VAL A 21 10.70 3.65 -7.09
C VAL A 21 10.76 2.83 -5.81
N PHE A 22 11.73 1.92 -5.73
CA PHE A 22 11.94 1.12 -4.54
C PHE A 22 12.74 1.92 -3.51
N LEU A 23 12.23 1.98 -2.28
CA LEU A 23 13.02 2.48 -1.17
C LEU A 23 14.18 1.49 -0.96
N ARG A 24 15.39 2.00 -0.74
CA ARG A 24 16.55 1.17 -0.36
C ARG A 24 16.45 0.78 1.11
N VAL A 25 15.43 0.00 1.44
CA VAL A 25 15.21 -0.53 2.78
C VAL A 25 15.30 -2.05 2.75
N GLU A 26 15.71 -2.65 3.86
CA GLU A 26 15.73 -4.10 4.02
C GLU A 26 14.33 -4.71 3.90
N GLU A 27 14.26 -6.02 3.64
CA GLU A 27 12.98 -6.73 3.63
C GLU A 27 12.31 -6.66 5.01
N GLN A 28 11.07 -6.17 5.03
CA GLN A 28 10.34 -5.96 6.27
C GLN A 28 9.69 -7.26 6.73
N GLN A 29 10.03 -7.64 7.97
CA GLN A 29 9.32 -8.67 8.72
C GLN A 29 8.04 -8.07 9.29
N VAL A 30 6.93 -8.82 9.18
CA VAL A 30 5.64 -8.39 9.69
C VAL A 30 5.00 -9.46 10.57
N PRO A 31 4.13 -9.08 11.51
CA PRO A 31 3.40 -10.06 12.31
C PRO A 31 2.65 -11.04 11.41
N ILE A 32 2.95 -12.33 11.60
CA ILE A 32 2.28 -13.42 10.87
C ILE A 32 1.05 -13.84 11.66
N THR A 33 -0.07 -13.95 10.97
CA THR A 33 -1.32 -14.38 11.61
C THR A 33 -1.29 -15.88 11.90
N ALA A 34 -1.65 -16.26 13.13
CA ALA A 34 -1.79 -17.67 13.51
C ALA A 34 -3.03 -18.32 12.86
N THR A 35 -4.09 -17.53 12.69
CA THR A 35 -5.36 -17.97 12.09
C THR A 35 -5.32 -17.80 10.58
N LYS A 36 -5.55 -18.91 9.86
CA LYS A 36 -5.65 -18.90 8.40
C LYS A 36 -6.93 -18.23 7.94
N VAL A 37 -6.80 -17.25 7.04
CA VAL A 37 -7.94 -16.59 6.41
C VAL A 37 -8.08 -17.09 4.98
N GLN A 38 -9.21 -17.73 4.68
CA GLN A 38 -9.52 -18.21 3.35
C GLN A 38 -10.93 -17.78 2.96
N ARG A 39 -11.02 -16.62 2.30
CA ARG A 39 -12.28 -16.08 1.80
C ARG A 39 -12.42 -16.37 0.31
N GLN A 40 -13.62 -16.74 -0.14
CA GLN A 40 -13.89 -17.04 -1.54
C GLN A 40 -13.91 -15.76 -2.39
N GLN A 41 -13.52 -15.89 -3.65
CA GLN A 41 -13.57 -14.77 -4.60
C GLN A 41 -15.00 -14.32 -4.86
N TYR A 42 -15.25 -13.02 -4.78
CA TYR A 42 -16.53 -12.42 -5.15
C TYR A 42 -16.82 -12.60 -6.65
N CYS A 43 -18.11 -12.64 -7.00
CA CYS A 43 -18.54 -12.55 -8.38
C CYS A 43 -18.04 -11.22 -8.97
N THR A 44 -17.31 -11.30 -10.08
CA THR A 44 -16.68 -10.15 -10.74
C THR A 44 -17.07 -10.11 -12.20
N SER A 45 -17.36 -8.92 -12.72
CA SER A 45 -17.76 -8.76 -14.12
C SER A 45 -16.57 -8.88 -15.06
N ARG A 46 -16.82 -9.35 -16.28
CA ARG A 46 -15.78 -9.46 -17.32
C ARG A 46 -15.10 -8.12 -17.61
N ASP A 47 -15.88 -7.04 -17.61
CA ASP A 47 -15.40 -5.68 -17.86
C ASP A 47 -14.36 -5.22 -16.84
N SER A 48 -14.50 -5.68 -15.58
CA SER A 48 -13.51 -5.43 -14.54
C SER A 48 -12.32 -6.38 -14.61
N LEU A 49 -12.54 -7.65 -14.95
CA LEU A 49 -11.49 -8.68 -14.91
C LEU A 49 -10.43 -8.51 -16.01
N ILE A 50 -10.83 -8.11 -17.22
CA ILE A 50 -9.88 -7.92 -18.33
C ILE A 50 -8.77 -6.91 -17.98
N PRO A 51 -9.08 -5.66 -17.56
CA PRO A 51 -8.05 -4.70 -17.18
C PRO A 51 -7.28 -5.13 -15.92
N ILE A 52 -7.94 -5.77 -14.96
CA ILE A 52 -7.28 -6.27 -13.75
C ILE A 52 -6.25 -7.37 -14.08
N HIS A 53 -6.56 -8.29 -14.99
CA HIS A 53 -5.58 -9.29 -15.45
C HIS A 53 -4.39 -8.66 -16.17
N LYS A 54 -4.60 -7.59 -16.94
CA LYS A 54 -3.50 -6.83 -17.56
C LYS A 54 -2.60 -6.20 -16.48
N LEU A 55 -3.21 -5.58 -15.48
CA LEU A 55 -2.52 -4.98 -14.34
C LEU A 55 -1.71 -6.02 -13.56
N ILE A 56 -2.29 -7.19 -13.27
CA ILE A 56 -1.57 -8.30 -12.60
C ILE A 56 -0.32 -8.70 -13.39
N ARG A 57 -0.41 -8.84 -14.72
CA ARG A 57 0.77 -9.18 -15.54
C ARG A 57 1.86 -8.09 -15.47
N GLN A 58 1.47 -6.82 -15.42
CA GLN A 58 2.41 -5.71 -15.28
C GLN A 58 3.11 -5.76 -13.91
N LEU A 59 2.35 -5.95 -12.83
CA LEU A 59 2.89 -6.06 -11.48
C LEU A 59 3.80 -7.29 -11.30
N GLU A 60 3.47 -8.41 -11.95
CA GLU A 60 4.31 -9.62 -11.99
C GLU A 60 5.63 -9.33 -12.73
N GLY A 61 5.57 -8.66 -13.88
CA GLY A 61 6.76 -8.24 -14.64
C GLY A 61 7.67 -7.25 -13.89
N GLN A 62 7.13 -6.49 -12.94
CA GLN A 62 7.87 -5.56 -12.08
C GLN A 62 8.36 -6.19 -10.76
N GLY A 63 8.02 -7.46 -10.51
CA GLY A 63 8.36 -8.15 -9.26
C GLY A 63 7.61 -7.63 -8.03
N VAL A 64 6.54 -6.84 -8.20
CA VAL A 64 5.70 -6.36 -7.08
C VAL A 64 4.85 -7.50 -6.52
N ILE A 65 4.43 -8.43 -7.38
CA ILE A 65 3.72 -9.65 -7.02
C ILE A 65 4.42 -10.86 -7.62
N SER A 66 4.16 -12.02 -7.02
CA SER A 66 4.66 -13.31 -7.50
C SER A 66 3.57 -14.37 -7.41
N ARG A 67 3.72 -15.43 -8.20
CA ARG A 67 2.90 -16.64 -8.03
C ARG A 67 3.26 -17.34 -6.73
N THR A 68 2.26 -17.91 -6.09
CA THR A 68 2.41 -18.65 -4.84
C THR A 68 1.41 -19.81 -4.76
N HIS A 69 1.59 -20.69 -3.79
CA HIS A 69 0.57 -21.63 -3.35
C HIS A 69 0.37 -21.45 -1.85
N SER A 70 -0.43 -20.46 -1.48
CA SER A 70 -0.64 -20.07 -0.08
C SER A 70 -1.82 -20.81 0.55
N PRO A 71 -1.82 -21.12 1.85
CA PRO A 71 -3.03 -21.53 2.57
C PRO A 71 -4.02 -20.37 2.81
N PHE A 72 -3.62 -19.12 2.56
CA PHE A 72 -4.45 -17.93 2.74
C PHE A 72 -5.08 -17.48 1.41
N ASN A 73 -6.24 -16.83 1.48
CA ASN A 73 -6.84 -16.14 0.35
C ASN A 73 -7.68 -14.94 0.82
N SER A 74 -7.36 -13.77 0.28
CA SER A 74 -8.23 -12.60 0.27
C SER A 74 -8.80 -12.36 -1.13
N PRO A 75 -10.10 -12.07 -1.27
CA PRO A 75 -10.70 -11.84 -2.57
C PRO A 75 -10.32 -10.46 -3.12
N ILE A 76 -10.21 -10.36 -4.44
CA ILE A 76 -10.10 -9.07 -5.11
C ILE A 76 -11.47 -8.39 -5.17
N TRP A 77 -11.45 -7.07 -5.10
CA TRP A 77 -12.59 -6.20 -5.26
C TRP A 77 -12.23 -5.08 -6.25
N PRO A 78 -12.42 -5.30 -7.56
CA PRO A 78 -12.17 -4.27 -8.56
C PRO A 78 -13.06 -3.05 -8.32
N VAL A 79 -12.45 -1.86 -8.21
CA VAL A 79 -13.17 -0.60 -7.99
C VAL A 79 -13.03 0.26 -9.24
N ARG A 80 -14.14 0.80 -9.73
CA ARG A 80 -14.12 1.77 -10.83
C ARG A 80 -13.79 3.16 -10.30
N LYS A 81 -12.76 3.79 -10.86
CA LYS A 81 -12.40 5.18 -10.57
C LYS A 81 -13.34 6.14 -11.31
N SER A 82 -13.36 7.41 -10.90
CA SER A 82 -14.13 8.48 -11.55
C SER A 82 -13.70 8.74 -13.00
N ASN A 83 -12.42 8.54 -13.32
CA ASN A 83 -11.89 8.62 -14.69
C ASN A 83 -12.27 7.42 -15.58
N GLY A 84 -12.98 6.42 -15.05
CA GLY A 84 -13.45 5.25 -15.78
C GLY A 84 -12.52 4.03 -15.73
N GLU A 85 -11.30 4.17 -15.22
CA GLU A 85 -10.34 3.08 -15.05
C GLU A 85 -10.72 2.13 -13.91
N TRP A 86 -10.18 0.90 -13.97
CA TRP A 86 -10.34 -0.09 -12.91
C TRP A 86 -9.11 -0.14 -12.01
N ARG A 87 -9.35 -0.12 -10.71
CA ARG A 87 -8.33 -0.29 -9.66
C ARG A 87 -8.46 -1.68 -9.05
N LEU A 88 -7.31 -2.37 -8.93
CA LEU A 88 -7.22 -3.59 -8.13
C LEU A 88 -7.20 -3.22 -6.64
N THR A 89 -8.25 -3.60 -5.92
CA THR A 89 -8.27 -3.59 -4.45
C THR A 89 -8.35 -5.03 -3.97
N VAL A 90 -7.69 -5.36 -2.87
CA VAL A 90 -7.80 -6.66 -2.21
C VAL A 90 -8.51 -6.46 -0.87
N ASP A 91 -9.53 -7.27 -0.60
CA ASP A 91 -10.28 -7.21 0.65
C ASP A 91 -9.52 -7.97 1.75
N TYR A 92 -8.75 -7.23 2.53
CA TYR A 92 -8.03 -7.72 3.70
C TYR A 92 -8.83 -7.65 5.00
N HIS A 93 -10.15 -7.43 4.98
CA HIS A 93 -10.93 -7.28 6.22
C HIS A 93 -10.75 -8.49 7.16
N GLY A 94 -10.94 -9.71 6.64
CA GLY A 94 -10.74 -10.92 7.44
C GLY A 94 -9.30 -11.12 7.93
N LEU A 95 -8.29 -10.69 7.16
CA LEU A 95 -6.89 -10.73 7.59
C LEU A 95 -6.64 -9.70 8.69
N ASN A 96 -7.22 -8.50 8.57
CA ASN A 96 -7.08 -7.41 9.52
C ASN A 96 -7.72 -7.76 10.87
N GLU A 97 -8.83 -8.49 10.89
CA GLU A 97 -9.48 -8.96 12.13
C GLU A 97 -8.56 -9.87 12.97
N VAL A 98 -7.85 -10.80 12.31
CA VAL A 98 -7.01 -11.81 12.99
C VAL A 98 -5.54 -11.42 13.09
N ALA A 99 -5.14 -10.30 12.49
CA ALA A 99 -3.76 -9.84 12.52
C ALA A 99 -3.36 -9.43 13.95
N PRO A 100 -2.23 -9.94 14.47
CA PRO A 100 -1.72 -9.54 15.78
C PRO A 100 -1.63 -8.01 15.90
N PRO A 101 -1.91 -7.44 17.08
CA PRO A 101 -1.78 -6.00 17.27
C PRO A 101 -0.32 -5.57 17.07
N MET A 102 -0.15 -4.38 16.51
CA MET A 102 1.12 -3.68 16.34
C MET A 102 0.95 -2.31 16.98
N SER A 103 1.97 -1.81 17.69
CA SER A 103 1.94 -0.45 18.22
C SER A 103 1.80 0.54 17.07
N ALA A 104 0.85 1.46 17.16
CA ALA A 104 0.74 2.53 16.19
C ALA A 104 1.96 3.44 16.31
N ALA A 105 2.58 3.74 15.16
CA ALA A 105 3.66 4.71 15.06
C ALA A 105 3.15 6.07 14.53
N VAL A 106 1.98 6.09 13.92
CA VAL A 106 1.41 7.30 13.31
C VAL A 106 0.85 8.20 14.40
N SER A 107 1.43 9.39 14.56
CA SER A 107 0.92 10.44 15.46
C SER A 107 -0.50 10.87 15.12
N ASP A 108 -1.24 11.35 16.12
CA ASP A 108 -2.58 11.89 15.92
C ASP A 108 -2.54 13.17 15.09
N MET A 109 -3.56 13.37 14.24
CA MET A 109 -3.61 14.53 13.34
C MET A 109 -3.65 15.86 14.12
N LEU A 110 -4.31 15.89 15.27
CA LEU A 110 -4.38 17.08 16.11
C LEU A 110 -3.03 17.42 16.75
N GLU A 111 -2.29 16.40 17.18
CA GLU A 111 -0.93 16.57 17.69
C GLU A 111 -0.01 17.11 16.59
N LEU A 112 -0.07 16.54 15.39
CA LEU A 112 0.71 17.03 14.24
C LEU A 112 0.37 18.47 13.87
N GLN A 113 -0.92 18.82 13.89
CA GLN A 113 -1.38 20.19 13.61
C GLN A 113 -0.85 21.17 14.66
N TYR A 114 -0.96 20.83 15.95
CA TYR A 114 -0.45 21.65 17.04
C TYR A 114 1.06 21.87 16.95
N GLU A 115 1.82 20.82 16.66
CA GLU A 115 3.27 20.89 16.46
C GLU A 115 3.68 21.73 15.25
N LEU A 116 2.87 21.75 14.19
CA LEU A 116 3.12 22.62 13.03
C LEU A 116 2.86 24.09 13.36
N GLU A 117 1.73 24.38 14.01
CA GLU A 117 1.34 25.74 14.40
C GLU A 117 2.32 26.35 15.43
N SER A 118 2.85 25.54 16.33
CA SER A 118 3.80 25.99 17.36
C SER A 118 5.14 26.45 16.80
N LYS A 119 5.54 25.97 15.61
CA LYS A 119 6.86 26.25 15.00
C LYS A 119 6.96 27.63 14.34
N ALA A 120 5.87 28.41 14.29
CA ALA A 120 5.81 29.77 13.75
C ALA A 120 6.51 29.93 12.38
N ALA A 121 6.47 28.89 11.54
CA ALA A 121 7.16 28.89 10.27
C ALA A 121 6.45 29.80 9.26
N LYS A 122 7.23 30.55 8.48
CA LYS A 122 6.72 31.45 7.43
C LYS A 122 6.27 30.71 6.18
N TRP A 123 6.88 29.55 5.91
CA TRP A 123 6.66 28.77 4.70
C TRP A 123 6.52 27.30 5.05
N TYR A 124 5.59 26.62 4.37
CA TYR A 124 5.37 25.19 4.49
C TYR A 124 5.53 24.56 3.11
N VAL A 125 6.12 23.36 3.08
CA VAL A 125 6.24 22.54 1.88
C VAL A 125 5.57 21.21 2.17
N THR A 126 4.76 20.74 1.24
CA THR A 126 4.16 19.41 1.28
C THR A 126 4.74 18.57 0.15
N ALA A 127 5.04 17.32 0.46
CA ALA A 127 5.49 16.32 -0.50
C ALA A 127 4.66 15.05 -0.31
N ASP A 128 4.28 14.41 -1.41
CA ASP A 128 3.59 13.12 -1.40
C ASP A 128 4.49 12.04 -1.98
N ILE A 129 4.51 10.88 -1.34
CA ILE A 129 5.30 9.71 -1.79
C ILE A 129 4.35 8.78 -2.55
N ALA A 130 4.41 8.85 -3.88
CA ALA A 130 3.62 7.98 -4.73
C ALA A 130 3.97 6.49 -4.48
N ASN A 131 2.93 5.65 -4.33
CA ASN A 131 3.06 4.20 -4.17
C ASN A 131 3.93 3.75 -2.99
N ALA A 132 4.04 4.55 -1.92
CA ALA A 132 4.94 4.32 -0.78
C ALA A 132 4.96 2.86 -0.25
N PHE A 133 3.81 2.21 -0.14
CA PHE A 133 3.75 0.82 0.33
C PHE A 133 4.40 -0.18 -0.64
N PHE A 134 4.20 -0.01 -1.95
CA PHE A 134 4.81 -0.90 -2.95
C PHE A 134 6.32 -0.69 -3.08
N SER A 135 6.84 0.40 -2.54
CA SER A 135 8.27 0.66 -2.44
C SER A 135 8.94 -0.12 -1.29
N ILE A 136 8.18 -0.71 -0.36
CA ILE A 136 8.68 -1.42 0.82
C ILE A 136 8.65 -2.94 0.57
N PRO A 137 9.80 -3.63 0.51
CA PRO A 137 9.88 -5.07 0.35
C PRO A 137 9.39 -5.83 1.58
N LEU A 138 8.69 -6.95 1.35
CA LEU A 138 8.28 -7.89 2.40
C LEU A 138 9.19 -9.10 2.43
N ALA A 139 9.54 -9.56 3.64
CA ALA A 139 10.24 -10.82 3.85
C ALA A 139 9.44 -12.00 3.30
N ALA A 140 10.13 -12.97 2.68
CA ALA A 140 9.53 -14.08 1.94
C ALA A 140 8.54 -14.92 2.76
N GLU A 141 8.86 -15.16 4.03
CA GLU A 141 8.07 -15.88 5.02
C GLU A 141 6.73 -15.22 5.35
N CYS A 142 6.64 -13.89 5.21
CA CYS A 142 5.42 -13.15 5.49
C CYS A 142 4.47 -13.11 4.28
N ARG A 143 5.00 -13.21 3.07
CA ARG A 143 4.23 -13.05 1.82
C ARG A 143 2.99 -13.96 1.73
N PRO A 144 3.01 -15.25 2.15
CA PRO A 144 1.85 -16.12 1.98
C PRO A 144 0.54 -15.58 2.58
N GLN A 145 0.57 -14.86 3.70
CA GLN A 145 -0.67 -14.36 4.33
C GLN A 145 -1.40 -13.31 3.48
N PHE A 146 -0.71 -12.67 2.54
CA PHE A 146 -1.24 -11.65 1.64
C PHE A 146 -1.66 -12.21 0.27
N ALA A 147 -1.88 -13.51 0.18
CA ALA A 147 -2.27 -14.14 -1.08
C ALA A 147 -3.71 -13.78 -1.50
N PHE A 148 -3.92 -13.64 -2.81
CA PHE A 148 -5.19 -13.30 -3.44
C PHE A 148 -5.38 -14.01 -4.79
N THR A 149 -6.55 -13.83 -5.43
CA THR A 149 -6.91 -14.45 -6.71
C THR A 149 -6.85 -15.98 -6.63
N TRP A 150 -7.63 -16.56 -5.72
CA TRP A 150 -7.68 -18.02 -5.50
C TRP A 150 -6.35 -18.65 -5.08
N ARG A 151 -5.60 -17.97 -4.19
CA ARG A 151 -4.37 -18.48 -3.55
C ARG A 151 -3.16 -18.58 -4.47
N VAL A 152 -3.23 -18.03 -5.68
CA VAL A 152 -2.19 -18.19 -6.71
C VAL A 152 -1.22 -17.01 -6.81
N ILE A 153 -1.57 -15.85 -6.24
CA ILE A 153 -0.75 -14.64 -6.31
C ILE A 153 -0.54 -14.10 -4.91
N THR A 154 0.64 -13.56 -4.62
CA THR A 154 0.90 -12.77 -3.42
C THR A 154 1.77 -11.55 -3.70
N TRP A 155 1.75 -10.60 -2.78
CA TRP A 155 2.59 -9.42 -2.78
C TRP A 155 4.01 -9.72 -2.29
N ASN A 156 5.02 -9.22 -3.01
CA ASN A 156 6.41 -9.17 -2.57
C ASN A 156 6.74 -7.85 -1.84
N ARG A 157 5.76 -6.96 -1.75
CA ARG A 157 5.82 -5.61 -1.22
C ARG A 157 4.66 -5.38 -0.27
N LEU A 158 4.76 -4.37 0.58
CA LEU A 158 3.71 -4.07 1.55
C LEU A 158 2.38 -3.78 0.83
N PRO A 159 1.28 -4.51 1.13
CA PRO A 159 0.05 -4.37 0.37
C PRO A 159 -0.80 -3.18 0.83
N GLN A 160 -1.54 -2.60 -0.11
CA GLN A 160 -2.62 -1.67 0.20
C GLN A 160 -3.80 -2.42 0.85
N GLY A 161 -4.43 -1.80 1.86
CA GLY A 161 -5.61 -2.34 2.56
C GLY A 161 -5.30 -3.20 3.79
N TRP A 162 -4.04 -3.56 4.04
CA TRP A 162 -3.64 -4.20 5.29
C TRP A 162 -3.45 -3.15 6.40
N LYS A 163 -3.99 -3.42 7.60
CA LYS A 163 -4.15 -2.42 8.66
C LYS A 163 -2.83 -1.84 9.20
N HIS A 164 -1.75 -2.60 9.12
CA HIS A 164 -0.44 -2.20 9.66
C HIS A 164 0.49 -1.61 8.61
N SER A 165 0.10 -1.61 7.33
CA SER A 165 0.90 -1.01 6.27
C SER A 165 1.26 0.47 6.54
N PRO A 166 0.32 1.32 6.99
CA PRO A 166 0.62 2.72 7.31
C PRO A 166 1.64 2.86 8.44
N THR A 167 1.51 2.07 9.51
CA THR A 167 2.43 2.09 10.67
C THR A 167 3.86 1.80 10.26
N ILE A 168 4.07 0.73 9.48
CA ILE A 168 5.42 0.34 9.02
C ILE A 168 6.00 1.41 8.09
N CYS A 169 5.19 1.90 7.14
CA CYS A 169 5.60 2.92 6.21
C CYS A 169 6.03 4.21 6.94
N HIS A 170 5.23 4.64 7.93
CA HIS A 170 5.53 5.81 8.73
C HIS A 170 6.85 5.66 9.50
N GLY A 171 7.04 4.54 10.19
CA GLY A 171 8.27 4.30 10.97
C GLY A 171 9.53 4.30 10.11
N LEU A 172 9.47 3.71 8.90
CA LEU A 172 10.59 3.73 7.96
C LEU A 172 10.89 5.14 7.44
N ILE A 173 9.86 5.91 7.07
CA ILE A 173 10.04 7.29 6.60
C ILE A 173 10.61 8.15 7.72
N GLN A 174 10.07 8.04 8.95
CA GLN A 174 10.58 8.78 10.10
C GLN A 174 12.06 8.46 10.36
N THR A 175 12.43 7.18 10.34
CA THR A 175 13.81 6.74 10.54
C THR A 175 14.74 7.32 9.47
N ALA A 176 14.33 7.31 8.21
CA ALA A 176 15.11 7.89 7.11
C ALA A 176 15.30 9.41 7.27
N LEU A 177 14.24 10.13 7.65
CA LEU A 177 14.29 11.58 7.88
C LEU A 177 15.17 11.96 9.08
N GLU A 178 15.19 11.17 10.15
CA GLU A 178 16.04 11.39 11.32
C GLU A 178 17.53 11.13 11.03
N GLN A 179 17.82 10.19 10.13
CA GLN A 179 19.19 9.87 9.71
C GLN A 179 19.78 10.89 8.72
N GLY A 180 18.95 11.75 8.13
CA GLY A 180 19.39 12.83 7.24
C GLY A 180 19.90 12.36 5.87
N GLU A 181 19.47 11.18 5.41
CA GLU A 181 19.76 10.63 4.08
C GLU A 181 18.78 11.12 3.00
#